data_AF-A0A7T1MM35-F1
#
_entry.id   AF-A0A7T1MM35-F1
#
_cell.length_a   1.000
_cell.length_b   1.000
_cell.length_c   1.000
_cell.angle_alpha   90.00
_cell.angle_beta   90.00
_cell.angle_gamma   90.00
#
_symmetry.space_group_name_H-M   'P 1'
#
loop_
_entity.id
_entity.type
_entity.pdbx_description
1 polymer ?
#
loop_
_entity_poly.entity_id
_entity_poly.type
_entity_poly.pdbx_seq_one_letter_code
_entity_poly.pdbx_strand_id
1 'polypeptide(L)'
;MGEKAIKALLAADDRDLRSHSLKALLHELDQAHAQHWQRQARVLDKLYAPTRYPDALGDELPAEVFGPEDGASALLAAEELLEWASDQLQ
;
A
#
# COMPACT_ATOMS: atom_id res chain seq x y z
N MET A 1 -6.68 1.63 0.61
CA MET A 1 -6.56 3.07 0.90
C MET A 1 -5.21 3.60 0.41
N GLY A 2 -4.07 3.13 0.95
CA GLY A 2 -2.73 3.58 0.52
C GLY A 2 -2.46 3.57 -1.00
N GLU A 3 -2.85 2.52 -1.73
CA GLU A 3 -2.71 2.49 -3.22
C GLU A 3 -3.36 3.71 -3.89
N LYS A 4 -4.60 4.05 -3.48
CA LYS A 4 -5.36 5.15 -4.07
C LYS A 4 -4.77 6.51 -3.70
N ALA A 5 -4.25 6.64 -2.48
CA ALA A 5 -3.60 7.86 -2.01
C ALA A 5 -2.37 8.20 -2.88
N ILE A 6 -1.49 7.22 -3.13
CA ILE A 6 -0.31 7.43 -3.98
C ILE A 6 -0.72 7.68 -5.45
N LYS A 7 -1.75 6.98 -5.95
CA LYS A 7 -2.28 7.23 -7.30
C LYS A 7 -2.84 8.64 -7.47
N ALA A 8 -3.44 9.23 -6.42
CA ALA A 8 -3.92 10.60 -6.47
C ALA A 8 -2.76 11.60 -6.65
N LEU A 9 -1.63 11.37 -5.98
CA LEU A 9 -0.41 12.18 -6.17
C LEU A 9 0.15 12.06 -7.57
N LEU A 10 0.26 10.83 -8.09
CA LEU A 10 0.70 10.61 -9.48
C LEU A 10 -0.22 11.32 -10.47
N ALA A 11 -1.54 11.23 -10.28
CA ALA A 11 -2.51 11.88 -11.14
C ALA A 11 -2.44 13.41 -11.07
N ALA A 12 -2.09 14.00 -9.92
CA ALA A 12 -1.86 15.44 -9.79
C ALA A 12 -0.66 15.93 -10.62
N ASP A 13 0.29 15.03 -10.90
CA ASP A 13 1.44 15.27 -11.78
C ASP A 13 1.22 14.74 -13.22
N ASP A 14 -0.04 14.50 -13.64
CA ASP A 14 -0.40 13.93 -14.95
C ASP A 14 0.23 12.54 -15.25
N ARG A 15 0.58 11.78 -14.20
CA ARG A 15 1.10 10.41 -14.29
C ARG A 15 0.01 9.38 -13.95
N ASP A 16 -0.14 8.35 -14.78
CA ASP A 16 -1.07 7.22 -14.55
C ASP A 16 -0.36 5.88 -14.67
N LEU A 17 0.21 5.40 -13.55
CA LEU A 17 0.79 4.07 -13.48
C LEU A 17 -0.25 3.03 -13.05
N ARG A 18 -0.52 2.08 -13.95
CA ARG A 18 -1.42 0.93 -13.70
C ARG A 18 -0.71 -0.18 -12.93
N SER A 19 -0.49 0.06 -11.64
CA SER A 19 0.07 -0.92 -10.70
C SER A 19 -0.76 -1.00 -9.41
N HIS A 20 -0.75 -2.17 -8.78
CA HIS A 20 -1.27 -2.37 -7.41
C HIS A 20 -0.16 -2.44 -6.36
N SER A 21 1.12 -2.49 -6.79
CA SER A 21 2.23 -2.45 -5.85
C SER A 21 2.50 -1.00 -5.44
N LEU A 22 2.33 -0.73 -4.15
CA LEU A 22 2.67 0.57 -3.56
C LEU A 22 4.17 0.86 -3.73
N LYS A 23 5.02 -0.15 -3.65
CA LYS A 23 6.45 0.01 -3.94
C LYS A 23 6.68 0.57 -5.35
N ALA A 24 5.99 0.02 -6.35
CA ALA A 24 6.12 0.50 -7.73
C ALA A 24 5.57 1.93 -7.88
N LEU A 25 4.41 2.21 -7.29
CA LEU A 25 3.78 3.54 -7.34
C LEU A 25 4.65 4.62 -6.65
N LEU A 26 5.25 4.31 -5.50
CA LEU A 26 6.16 5.23 -4.82
C LEU A 26 7.45 5.46 -5.62
N HIS A 27 7.97 4.43 -6.28
CA HIS A 27 9.15 4.57 -7.13
C HIS A 27 8.88 5.42 -8.37
N GLU A 28 7.64 5.35 -8.88
CA GLU A 28 7.18 6.22 -9.95
C GLU A 28 7.13 7.68 -9.51
N LEU A 29 6.76 7.96 -8.26
CA LEU A 29 6.84 9.32 -7.70
C LEU A 29 8.29 9.81 -7.71
N ASP A 30 9.15 9.19 -6.89
CA ASP A 30 10.60 9.34 -6.88
C ASP A 30 11.27 8.36 -5.89
N GLN A 31 12.61 8.31 -5.92
CA GLN A 31 13.37 7.41 -5.03
C GLN A 31 13.29 7.79 -3.54
N ALA A 32 13.15 9.08 -3.21
CA ALA A 32 13.15 9.53 -1.82
C ALA A 32 11.88 9.06 -1.10
N HIS A 33 10.71 9.24 -1.73
CA HIS A 33 9.44 8.74 -1.23
C HIS A 33 9.40 7.21 -1.17
N ALA A 34 9.95 6.52 -2.18
CA ALA A 34 10.05 5.07 -2.15
C ALA A 34 10.88 4.54 -0.97
N GLN A 35 11.94 5.24 -0.56
CA GLN A 35 12.73 4.89 0.61
C GLN A 35 12.00 5.24 1.91
N HIS A 36 11.44 6.44 2.01
CA HIS A 36 10.73 6.91 3.20
C HIS A 36 9.53 6.02 3.55
N TRP A 37 8.72 5.65 2.57
CA TRP A 37 7.48 4.87 2.74
C TRP A 37 7.66 3.36 2.56
N GLN A 38 8.90 2.87 2.50
CA GLN A 38 9.20 1.46 2.20
C GLN A 38 8.53 0.49 3.18
N ARG A 39 8.47 0.85 4.47
CA ARG A 39 7.85 0.02 5.52
C ARG A 39 6.36 -0.13 5.27
N GLN A 40 5.65 0.97 5.06
CA GLN A 40 4.20 1.01 4.84
C GLN A 40 3.84 0.28 3.54
N ALA A 41 4.60 0.51 2.48
CA ALA A 41 4.45 -0.22 1.22
C ALA A 41 4.58 -1.74 1.42
N ARG A 42 5.57 -2.20 2.20
CA ARG A 42 5.74 -3.64 2.50
C ARG A 42 4.57 -4.20 3.30
N VAL A 43 4.10 -3.48 4.32
CA VAL A 43 2.98 -3.91 5.17
C VAL A 43 1.69 -4.07 4.37
N LEU A 44 1.46 -3.18 3.39
CA LEU A 44 0.24 -3.20 2.59
C LEU A 44 0.34 -4.13 1.37
N ASP A 45 1.47 -4.13 0.66
CA ASP A 45 1.69 -5.00 -0.52
C ASP A 45 1.59 -6.48 -0.14
N LYS A 46 2.08 -6.89 1.04
CA LYS A 46 1.99 -8.29 1.51
C LYS A 46 0.55 -8.76 1.69
N LEU A 47 -0.40 -7.85 1.88
CA LEU A 47 -1.81 -8.18 2.11
C LEU A 47 -2.61 -8.25 0.82
N TYR A 48 -2.13 -7.69 -0.28
CA TYR A 48 -2.90 -7.51 -1.51
C TYR A 48 -3.40 -8.83 -2.12
N ALA A 49 -2.50 -9.80 -2.32
CA ALA A 49 -2.85 -11.11 -2.90
C ALA A 49 -3.45 -12.09 -1.88
N PRO A 50 -2.82 -12.38 -0.72
CA PRO A 50 -3.26 -13.46 0.17
C PRO A 50 -4.58 -13.20 0.90
N THR A 51 -5.01 -11.95 1.04
CA THR A 51 -6.34 -11.66 1.60
C THR A 51 -7.48 -11.88 0.60
N ARG A 52 -7.16 -12.07 -0.69
CA ARG A 52 -8.13 -12.19 -1.79
C ARG A 52 -8.13 -13.56 -2.46
N TYR A 53 -6.98 -14.22 -2.44
CA TYR A 53 -6.71 -15.46 -3.16
C TYR A 53 -6.14 -16.48 -2.18
N PRO A 54 -6.97 -17.43 -1.67
CA PRO A 54 -6.52 -18.42 -0.69
C PRO A 54 -5.32 -19.26 -1.17
N ASP A 55 -5.21 -19.49 -2.49
CA ASP A 55 -4.08 -20.20 -3.11
C ASP A 55 -2.73 -19.51 -2.90
N ALA A 56 -2.71 -18.22 -2.57
CA ALA A 56 -1.48 -17.51 -2.20
C ALA A 56 -0.98 -17.87 -0.78
N LEU A 57 -1.75 -18.63 0.00
CA LEU A 57 -1.41 -19.10 1.35
C LEU A 57 -1.23 -20.63 1.42
N GLY A 58 -1.17 -21.31 0.28
CA GLY A 58 -1.11 -22.77 0.24
C GLY A 58 -2.41 -23.39 0.72
N ASP A 59 -2.34 -24.25 1.75
CA ASP A 59 -3.50 -24.96 2.31
C ASP A 59 -4.16 -24.21 3.49
N GLU A 60 -3.67 -23.02 3.85
CA GLU A 60 -4.17 -22.24 4.99
C GLU A 60 -5.27 -21.25 4.58
N LEU A 61 -6.26 -21.04 5.46
CA LEU A 61 -7.29 -20.03 5.25
C LEU A 61 -6.77 -18.64 5.65
N PRO A 62 -7.07 -17.56 4.90
CA PRO A 62 -6.65 -16.20 5.27
C PRO A 62 -7.05 -15.79 6.70
N ALA A 63 -8.20 -16.26 7.18
CA ALA A 63 -8.70 -15.99 8.54
C ALA A 63 -7.89 -16.69 9.65
N GLU A 64 -7.08 -17.69 9.31
CA GLU A 64 -6.20 -18.41 10.24
C GLU A 64 -4.77 -17.86 10.21
N VAL A 65 -4.37 -17.23 9.09
CA VAL A 65 -3.04 -16.64 8.90
C VAL A 65 -2.95 -15.22 9.45
N PHE A 66 -3.96 -14.38 9.21
CA PHE A 66 -3.93 -12.97 9.58
C PHE A 66 -4.61 -12.71 10.92
N GLY A 67 -3.88 -12.07 11.83
CA GLY A 67 -4.36 -11.69 13.16
C GLY A 67 -4.82 -10.23 13.24
N PRO A 68 -5.44 -9.83 14.37
CA PRO A 68 -5.78 -8.44 14.65
C PRO A 68 -4.59 -7.47 14.52
N GLU A 69 -3.38 -7.91 14.83
CA GLU A 69 -2.14 -7.14 14.74
C GLU A 69 -1.76 -6.78 13.29
N ASP A 70 -2.06 -7.65 12.33
CA ASP A 70 -1.87 -7.35 10.90
C ASP A 70 -2.86 -6.28 10.45
N GLY A 71 -4.12 -6.40 10.89
CA GLY A 71 -5.15 -5.40 10.64
C GLY A 71 -4.79 -4.03 11.21
N ALA A 72 -4.34 -3.98 12.46
CA ALA A 72 -3.91 -2.75 13.11
C ALA A 72 -2.69 -2.12 12.40
N SER A 73 -1.70 -2.94 12.03
CA SER A 73 -0.52 -2.48 11.30
C SER A 73 -0.87 -1.95 9.91
N ALA A 74 -1.80 -2.61 9.22
CA ALA A 74 -2.28 -2.20 7.91
C ALA A 74 -3.08 -0.89 7.96
N LEU A 75 -3.94 -0.74 8.97
CA LEU A 75 -4.73 0.47 9.16
C LEU A 75 -3.81 1.66 9.41
N LEU A 76 -2.88 1.55 10.36
CA LEU A 76 -1.91 2.61 10.65
C LEU A 76 -1.10 3.00 9.41
N ALA A 77 -0.54 2.01 8.69
CA ALA A 77 0.25 2.27 7.49
C ALA A 77 -0.58 2.94 6.38
N ALA A 78 -1.87 2.62 6.27
CA ALA A 78 -2.76 3.21 5.30
C ALA A 78 -3.20 4.64 5.67
N GLU A 79 -3.38 4.91 6.96
CA GLU A 79 -3.68 6.24 7.50
C GLU A 79 -2.50 7.19 7.29
N GLU A 80 -1.29 6.79 7.67
CA GLU A 80 -0.07 7.59 7.49
C GLU A 80 0.13 8.00 6.02
N LEU A 81 -0.10 7.08 5.07
CA LEU A 81 0.01 7.38 3.63
C LEU A 81 -1.10 8.30 3.13
N LEU A 82 -2.32 8.18 3.68
CA LEU A 82 -3.45 9.00 3.28
C LEU A 82 -3.29 10.43 3.78
N GLU A 83 -2.87 10.60 5.03
CA GLU A 83 -2.59 11.91 5.63
C GLU A 83 -1.48 12.61 4.84
N TRP A 84 -0.35 11.94 4.64
CA TRP A 84 0.75 12.49 3.85
C TRP A 84 0.32 12.88 2.44
N ALA A 85 -0.39 12.02 1.72
CA ALA A 85 -0.85 12.35 0.37
C ALA A 85 -1.84 13.52 0.36
N SER A 86 -2.67 13.65 1.40
CA SER A 86 -3.59 14.77 1.53
C SER A 86 -2.82 16.08 1.72
N ASP A 87 -1.78 16.09 2.56
CA ASP A 87 -0.93 17.26 2.82
C ASP A 87 -0.16 17.72 1.57
N GLN A 88 0.24 16.79 0.69
CA GLN A 88 0.92 17.12 -0.57
C GLN A 88 -0.03 17.73 -1.64
N LEU A 89 -1.34 17.52 -1.52
CA LEU A 89 -2.34 17.97 -2.50
C LEU A 89 -3.03 19.30 -2.10
N GLN A 90 -2.63 19.90 -0.99
CA GLN A 90 -3.09 21.22 -0.56
C GLN A 90 -2.35 22.35 -1.27
#